data_AF-A0A3D5EKD5-F1
#
_entry.id   AF-A0A3D5EKD5-F1
#
_cell.length_a   1.000
_cell.length_b   1.000
_cell.length_c   1.000
_cell.angle_alpha   90.00
_cell.angle_beta   90.00
_cell.angle_gamma   90.00
#
_symmetry.space_group_name_H-M   'P 1'
#
loop_
_entity.id
_entity.type
_entity.pdbx_description
1 polymer ?
#
loop_
_entity_poly.entity_id
_entity_poly.type
_entity_poly.pdbx_seq_one_letter_code
_entity_poly.pdbx_strand_id
1 'polypeptide(L)' 'ESNQDPRATVMFDDGIKYMREAAPESIDVVIVDGTDPVGPGEGLFNHAFYTSCLTALRPGGILI' A
#
# COMPACT_ATOMS: atom_id res chain seq x y z
N GLU A 1 -9.45 -18.43 -13.00
CA GLU A 1 -9.18 -17.61 -11.81
C GLU A 1 -7.70 -17.24 -11.81
N SER A 2 -7.34 -15.97 -11.62
CA SER A 2 -5.99 -15.44 -11.88
C SER A 2 -5.16 -15.13 -10.62
N ASN A 3 -5.64 -15.49 -9.43
CA ASN A 3 -5.02 -15.08 -8.15
C ASN A 3 -4.18 -16.19 -7.48
N GLN A 4 -3.81 -17.23 -8.22
CA GLN A 4 -3.14 -18.43 -7.68
C GLN A 4 -1.62 -18.44 -7.91
N ASP A 5 -1.02 -17.30 -8.24
CA ASP A 5 0.44 -17.22 -8.33
C ASP A 5 1.05 -17.49 -6.94
N PRO A 6 1.99 -18.45 -6.78
CA PRO A 6 2.51 -18.82 -5.47
C PRO A 6 3.31 -17.69 -4.78
N ARG A 7 3.67 -16.63 -5.49
CA ARG A 7 4.34 -15.44 -4.93
C ARG A 7 3.34 -14.41 -4.40
N ALA A 8 2.07 -14.51 -4.79
CA ALA A 8 1.04 -13.56 -4.40
C ALA A 8 0.47 -13.93 -3.04
N THR A 9 0.42 -12.96 -2.14
CA THR A 9 -0.38 -13.04 -0.90
C THR A 9 -1.58 -12.12 -1.06
N VAL A 10 -2.78 -12.69 -1.09
CA VAL A 10 -4.03 -11.93 -1.19
C VAL A 10 -4.60 -11.73 0.20
N MET A 11 -4.80 -10.48 0.59
CA MET A 11 -5.29 -10.09 1.91
C MET A 11 -6.64 -9.39 1.80
N PHE A 12 -7.61 -9.82 2.61
CA PHE A 12 -8.88 -9.12 2.80
C PHE A 12 -8.77 -8.27 4.07
N ASP A 13 -8.13 -7.11 3.96
CA ASP A 13 -7.83 -6.22 5.09
C ASP A 13 -7.80 -4.75 4.62
N ASP A 14 -7.65 -3.82 5.57
CA ASP A 14 -7.49 -2.39 5.31
C ASP A 14 -6.04 -2.06 4.90
N GLY A 15 -5.86 -1.65 3.64
CA GLY A 15 -4.55 -1.26 3.10
C GLY A 15 -3.90 -0.07 3.80
N ILE A 16 -4.67 0.86 4.37
CA ILE A 16 -4.14 2.00 5.13
C ILE A 16 -3.51 1.50 6.42
N LYS A 17 -4.21 0.61 7.13
CA LYS A 17 -3.67 -0.02 8.33
C LYS A 17 -2.42 -0.83 8.00
N TYR A 18 -2.45 -1.62 6.93
CA TYR A 18 -1.31 -2.42 6.48
C TYR A 18 -0.07 -1.55 6.26
N MET A 19 -0.20 -0.45 5.51
CA MET A 19 0.95 0.44 5.25
C MET A 19 1.47 1.13 6.51
N ARG A 20 0.60 1.43 7.49
CA ARG A 20 1.00 2.01 8.78
C ARG A 20 1.80 1.04 9.65
N GLU A 21 1.53 -0.26 9.53
CA GLU A 21 2.15 -1.32 10.32
C GLU A 21 3.32 -2.01 9.60
N ALA A 22 3.50 -1.75 8.30
CA ALA A 22 4.59 -2.28 7.50
C ALA A 22 5.96 -1.92 8.09
N ALA A 23 6.89 -2.86 8.04
CA ALA A 23 8.24 -2.63 8.50
C ALA A 23 8.93 -1.56 7.63
N PRO A 24 9.74 -0.66 8.22
CA PRO A 24 10.48 0.33 7.44
C PRO A 24 11.38 -0.31 6.39
N GLU A 25 11.50 0.32 5.23
CA GLU A 25 12.36 -0.10 4.12
C GLU A 25 12.16 -1.56 3.63
N SER A 26 10.98 -2.14 3.87
CA SER A 26 10.67 -3.54 3.53
C SER A 26 10.03 -3.72 2.15
N ILE A 27 9.63 -2.63 1.50
CA ILE A 27 8.91 -2.65 0.22
C ILE A 27 9.73 -1.94 -0.86
N ASP A 28 9.80 -2.57 -2.04
CA ASP A 28 10.47 -2.01 -3.21
C ASP A 28 9.55 -1.07 -4.01
N VAL A 29 8.30 -1.49 -4.19
CA VAL A 29 7.28 -0.78 -4.98
C VAL A 29 5.93 -0.88 -4.28
N VAL A 30 5.27 0.25 -4.12
CA VAL A 30 3.86 0.35 -3.69
C VAL A 30 3.04 0.82 -4.89
N ILE A 31 1.96 0.11 -5.19
CA ILE A 31 1.00 0.47 -6.25
C ILE A 31 -0.35 0.68 -5.57
N VAL A 32 -0.91 1.89 -5.68
CA VAL A 32 -2.22 2.21 -5.10
C VAL A 32 -3.27 2.20 -6.22
N ASP A 33 -3.83 1.02 -6.48
CA ASP A 33 -4.95 0.84 -7.40
C ASP A 33 -6.29 1.12 -6.68
N GLY A 34 -6.48 2.38 -6.31
CA GLY A 34 -7.66 2.87 -5.59
C GLY A 34 -8.70 3.52 -6.50
N THR A 35 -9.96 3.55 -6.06
CA THR A 35 -11.01 4.35 -6.70
C THR A 35 -10.86 5.83 -6.34
N ASP A 36 -11.70 6.70 -6.92
CA ASP A 36 -11.79 8.11 -6.55
C ASP A 36 -11.85 8.32 -5.02
N PRO A 37 -11.33 9.45 -4.49
CA PRO A 37 -11.19 9.75 -3.07
C PRO A 37 -12.54 10.04 -2.39
N VAL A 38 -13.43 9.05 -2.39
CA VAL A 38 -14.77 9.11 -1.82
C VAL A 38 -15.01 7.81 -1.04
N GLY A 39 -15.54 7.93 0.18
CA GLY A 39 -15.81 6.77 1.03
C GLY A 39 -14.52 6.05 1.45
N PRO A 40 -14.40 4.72 1.31
CA PRO A 40 -13.22 3.98 1.74
C PRO A 40 -11.91 4.46 1.13
N GLY A 41 -11.96 5.05 -0.07
CA GLY A 41 -10.79 5.57 -0.78
C GLY A 41 -10.23 6.87 -0.21
N GLU A 42 -11.02 7.66 0.55
CA GLU A 42 -10.58 8.98 1.05
C GLU A 42 -9.29 8.92 1.87
N GLY A 43 -9.13 7.84 2.64
CA GLY A 43 -7.96 7.61 3.47
C GLY A 43 -6.67 7.33 2.69
N LEU A 44 -6.75 6.98 1.39
CA LEU A 44 -5.60 6.70 0.53
C LEU A 44 -4.96 7.99 -0.04
N PHE A 45 -5.65 9.13 0.04
CA PHE A 45 -5.22 10.38 -0.60
C PHE A 45 -4.82 11.47 0.41
N ASN A 46 -4.30 11.08 1.57
CA ASN A 46 -3.88 12.03 2.61
C ASN A 46 -2.40 11.88 2.99
N HIS A 47 -1.86 12.92 3.63
CA HIS A 47 -0.46 12.99 4.03
C HIS A 47 -0.02 11.83 4.94
N ALA A 48 -0.89 11.38 5.85
CA ALA A 48 -0.55 10.31 6.78
C ALA A 48 -0.31 8.99 6.03
N PHE A 49 -1.18 8.64 5.08
CA PHE A 49 -1.01 7.46 4.24
C PHE A 49 0.27 7.52 3.41
N TYR A 50 0.51 8.65 2.71
CA TYR A 50 1.75 8.82 1.94
C TYR A 50 3.01 8.72 2.82
N THR A 51 2.96 9.22 4.06
CA THR A 51 4.09 9.09 5.01
C THR A 51 4.33 7.63 5.39
N SER A 52 3.28 6.86 5.63
CA SER A 52 3.38 5.42 5.87
C SER A 52 3.98 4.68 4.67
N CYS A 53 3.55 5.00 3.44
CA CYS A 53 4.14 4.44 2.23
C CYS A 53 5.63 4.76 2.11
N LEU A 54 6.03 6.01 2.29
CA LEU A 54 7.43 6.42 2.20
C LEU A 54 8.31 5.78 3.27
N THR A 55 7.78 5.54 4.47
CA THR A 55 8.51 4.85 5.56
C THR A 55 8.75 3.38 5.20
N ALA A 56 7.75 2.71 4.63
CA ALA A 56 7.84 1.31 4.27
C ALA A 56 8.72 1.08 3.01
N LEU A 57 8.87 2.09 2.15
CA LEU A 57 9.72 2.01 0.97
C LEU A 57 11.21 2.03 1.33
N ARG A 58 11.98 1.15 0.70
CA ARG A 58 13.45 1.20 0.76
C ARG A 58 14.02 2.45 0.07
N PRO A 59 15.29 2.82 0.28
CA PRO A 59 15.94 3.87 -0.50
C PRO A 59 15.84 3.61 -2.01
N GLY A 60 15.29 4.57 -2.75
CA GLY A 60 15.03 4.44 -4.20
C GLY A 60 13.77 3.64 -4.56
N GLY A 61 12.95 3.27 -3.58
CA GLY A 61 11.64 2.65 -3.79
C GLY A 61 10.65 3.61 -4.48
N ILE A 62 9.60 3.03 -5.06
CA ILE A 62 8.66 3.75 -5.92
C ILE A 62 7.24 3.61 -5.37
N LEU A 63 6.51 4.73 -5.32
CA LEU A 63 5.07 4.77 -5.13
C LEU A 63 4.40 5.21 -6.44
N ILE A 64 3.40 4.45 -6.89
CA ILE A 64 2.59 4.73 -8.08
C ILE A 64 1.13 4.87 -7.66
#